data_AF-F8F237-F1
#
_entry.id   AF-F8F237-F1
#
_cell.length_a   1.000
_cell.length_b   1.000
_cell.length_c   1.000
_cell.angle_alpha   90.00
_cell.angle_beta   90.00
_cell.angle_gamma   90.00
#
_symmetry.space_group_name_H-M   'P 1'
#
loop_
_entity.id
_entity.type
_entity.pdbx_description
1 polymer ?
#
loop_
_entity_poly.entity_id
_entity_poly.type
_entity_poly.pdbx_seq_one_letter_code
_entity_poly.pdbx_strand_id
1 'polypeptide(L)'
;MKMFLEGFQELDHGELIKVNGGYATAPNSSYSSVGSYNTGYPNVGSSTGYTTAGSLNSYWNIASAVPAEQVCTNPSDYHCDIIAYNTAVEHGITNPGTGDWNKVTVNTIYENQFATKAGNKPIAGSKGYIFYDWASTSGNAKDHMEYYECSADGKTYTVWETNGLDTPVPKTYTFAIDNNGKGGTGSTAVFVQLNN
;
A
#
# COMPACT_ATOMS: atom_id res chain seq x y z
N MET A 1 -20.60 -25.22 -32.69
CA MET A 1 -19.18 -24.82 -32.64
C MET A 1 -18.81 -24.62 -31.17
N LYS A 2 -17.85 -25.38 -30.65
CA LYS A 2 -17.21 -25.06 -29.36
C LYS A 2 -16.01 -24.18 -29.68
N MET A 3 -16.06 -22.91 -29.29
CA MET A 3 -14.89 -22.04 -29.38
C MET A 3 -14.03 -22.31 -28.15
N PHE A 4 -12.86 -22.90 -28.36
CA PHE A 4 -11.80 -22.92 -27.36
C PHE A 4 -11.10 -21.57 -27.46
N LEU A 5 -11.30 -20.70 -26.46
CA LEU A 5 -10.57 -19.45 -26.34
C LEU A 5 -9.23 -19.75 -25.64
N GLU A 6 -8.27 -20.29 -26.40
CA GLU A 6 -6.87 -20.29 -25.96
C GLU A 6 -6.30 -18.90 -26.24
N GLY A 7 -5.94 -18.18 -25.18
CA GLY A 7 -5.40 -16.82 -25.30
C GLY A 7 -5.78 -15.84 -24.18
N PHE A 8 -6.51 -16.27 -23.15
CA PHE A 8 -6.74 -15.44 -21.97
C PHE A 8 -5.66 -15.73 -20.93
N GLN A 9 -4.75 -14.78 -20.74
CA GLN A 9 -3.96 -14.70 -19.51
C GLN A 9 -4.87 -14.10 -18.44
N GLU A 10 -5.10 -14.85 -17.38
CA GLU A 10 -5.70 -14.30 -16.17
C GLU A 10 -4.64 -13.39 -15.54
N LEU A 11 -4.87 -12.08 -15.60
CA LEU A 11 -3.98 -11.10 -14.99
C LEU A 11 -4.25 -11.09 -13.49
N ASP A 12 -3.21 -11.15 -12.68
CA ASP A 12 -3.36 -10.86 -11.26
C ASP A 12 -3.70 -9.36 -11.04
N HIS A 13 -4.12 -9.01 -9.83
CA HIS A 13 -4.54 -7.64 -9.51
C HIS A 13 -3.45 -6.61 -9.85
N GLY A 14 -2.20 -6.92 -9.54
CA GLY A 14 -1.06 -6.05 -9.81
C GLY A 14 -0.73 -5.96 -11.31
N GLU A 15 -0.91 -7.03 -12.06
CA GLU A 15 -0.81 -7.03 -13.53
C GLU A 15 -1.91 -6.18 -14.16
N LEU A 16 -3.15 -6.24 -13.68
CA LEU A 16 -4.26 -5.44 -14.17
C LEU A 16 -4.01 -3.93 -14.02
N ILE A 17 -3.40 -3.51 -12.91
CA ILE A 17 -3.04 -2.10 -12.65
C ILE A 17 -1.98 -1.60 -13.64
N LYS A 18 -1.01 -2.46 -14.02
CA LYS A 18 0.04 -2.13 -15.00
C LYS A 18 -0.52 -1.93 -16.41
N VAL A 19 -1.54 -2.70 -16.80
CA VAL A 19 -2.18 -2.57 -18.13
C VAL A 19 -3.06 -1.31 -18.22
N ASN A 20 -3.62 -0.84 -17.10
CA ASN A 20 -4.50 0.34 -17.08
C ASN A 20 -3.79 1.68 -16.80
N GLY A 21 -2.44 1.70 -16.85
CA GLY A 21 -1.63 2.92 -16.82
C GLY A 21 -1.32 3.50 -15.42
N GLY A 22 -1.54 2.74 -14.34
CA GLY A 22 -1.47 3.30 -12.99
C GLY A 22 -2.54 4.38 -12.77
N TYR A 23 -2.67 4.90 -11.55
CA TYR A 23 -3.66 5.93 -11.28
C TYR A 23 -3.41 7.19 -12.12
N ALA A 24 -4.47 7.64 -12.78
CA ALA A 24 -4.60 9.00 -13.29
C ALA A 24 -4.32 9.98 -12.15
N THR A 25 -3.27 10.78 -12.30
CA THR A 25 -3.01 11.92 -11.42
C THR A 25 -4.21 12.86 -11.48
N ALA A 26 -4.89 13.04 -10.35
CA ALA A 26 -5.95 14.04 -10.26
C ALA A 26 -5.32 15.43 -10.48
N PRO A 27 -5.74 16.22 -11.48
CA PRO A 27 -5.22 17.55 -11.67
C PRO A 27 -5.67 18.46 -10.52
N ASN A 28 -4.67 19.04 -9.85
CA ASN A 28 -4.81 20.11 -8.87
C ASN A 28 -5.64 21.26 -9.45
N SER A 29 -6.87 21.47 -8.95
CA SER A 29 -7.75 22.55 -9.41
C SER A 29 -7.47 23.85 -8.68
N SER A 30 -6.72 24.74 -9.33
CA SER A 30 -6.85 26.19 -9.15
C SER A 30 -7.33 26.78 -10.48
N TYR A 31 -8.55 27.34 -10.46
CA TYR A 31 -9.32 28.00 -11.56
C TYR A 31 -8.45 28.76 -12.60
N SER A 32 -8.77 28.89 -13.90
CA SER A 32 -10.06 29.04 -14.59
C SER A 32 -9.95 28.78 -16.12
N SER A 33 -11.08 28.39 -16.73
CA SER A 33 -11.50 28.76 -18.10
C SER A 33 -10.91 28.04 -19.34
N VAL A 34 -11.84 27.34 -20.03
CA VAL A 34 -11.95 26.92 -21.46
C VAL A 34 -11.03 25.81 -22.01
N GLY A 35 -11.64 24.67 -22.34
CA GLY A 35 -11.06 23.69 -23.28
C GLY A 35 -11.56 22.26 -23.11
N SER A 36 -12.69 21.96 -23.73
CA SER A 36 -13.37 20.66 -23.79
C SER A 36 -12.46 19.48 -24.16
N TYR A 37 -12.32 18.50 -23.25
CA TYR A 37 -12.26 17.09 -23.62
C TYR A 37 -13.38 16.34 -22.91
N ASN A 38 -14.31 15.86 -23.73
CA ASN A 38 -15.53 15.18 -23.38
C ASN A 38 -15.23 13.73 -23.00
N THR A 39 -15.31 13.39 -21.71
CA THR A 39 -15.69 12.04 -21.26
C THR A 39 -16.92 12.21 -20.38
N GLY A 40 -18.08 12.26 -21.04
CA GLY A 40 -19.37 12.47 -20.40
C GLY A 40 -19.67 11.43 -19.33
N TYR A 41 -19.85 11.91 -18.10
CA TYR A 41 -20.72 11.26 -17.12
C TYR A 41 -21.79 12.28 -16.71
N PRO A 42 -23.08 11.95 -16.87
CA PRO A 42 -24.16 12.85 -16.50
C PRO A 42 -24.26 12.96 -14.97
N ASN A 43 -24.31 14.21 -14.53
CA ASN A 43 -24.61 14.64 -13.17
C ASN A 43 -26.06 14.25 -12.81
N VAL A 44 -26.25 13.32 -11.86
CA VAL A 44 -27.53 13.15 -11.14
C VAL A 44 -27.26 12.60 -9.72
N GLY A 45 -27.61 13.29 -8.63
CA GLY A 45 -28.26 14.58 -8.57
C GLY A 45 -28.69 15.03 -7.17
N SER A 46 -29.62 15.98 -7.18
CA SER A 46 -30.64 16.13 -6.15
C SER A 46 -31.99 16.32 -6.85
N SER A 47 -33.03 15.77 -6.23
CA SER A 47 -34.38 15.51 -6.71
C SER A 47 -35.13 16.73 -7.28
N THR A 48 -35.80 16.54 -8.43
CA THR A 48 -37.27 16.65 -8.59
C THR A 48 -37.70 16.43 -10.05
N GLY A 49 -38.67 15.53 -10.27
CA GLY A 49 -39.63 15.65 -11.39
C GLY A 49 -39.35 14.86 -12.68
N TYR A 50 -40.29 13.95 -12.96
CA TYR A 50 -40.71 13.39 -14.25
C TYR A 50 -39.98 12.17 -14.86
N THR A 51 -40.86 11.21 -15.17
CA THR A 51 -40.72 9.89 -15.78
C THR A 51 -40.01 9.89 -17.13
N THR A 52 -39.14 8.90 -17.37
CA THR A 52 -39.16 8.03 -18.59
C THR A 52 -38.24 6.82 -18.36
N ALA A 53 -38.78 5.64 -18.69
CA ALA A 53 -38.17 4.33 -18.53
C ALA A 53 -36.93 4.14 -19.41
N GLY A 54 -35.89 3.51 -18.85
CA GLY A 54 -34.72 3.03 -19.59
C GLY A 54 -33.96 2.01 -18.76
N SER A 55 -34.18 0.73 -19.08
CA SER A 55 -33.47 -0.49 -18.64
C SER A 55 -32.23 -0.30 -17.76
N LEU A 56 -32.36 -0.53 -16.46
CA LEU A 56 -31.24 -0.64 -15.52
C LEU A 56 -30.52 -1.98 -15.72
N ASN A 57 -29.33 -1.96 -16.33
CA ASN A 57 -28.34 -3.02 -16.10
C ASN A 57 -27.55 -2.66 -14.85
N SER A 58 -27.85 -3.35 -13.76
CA SER A 58 -27.33 -3.11 -12.42
C SER A 58 -25.92 -3.69 -12.24
N TYR A 59 -24.90 -3.13 -12.89
CA TYR A 59 -23.53 -3.28 -12.39
C TYR A 59 -23.29 -2.15 -11.39
N TRP A 60 -23.69 -2.43 -10.15
CA TRP A 60 -23.42 -1.60 -8.99
C TRP A 60 -21.91 -1.39 -8.89
N ASN A 61 -21.44 -0.15 -9.09
CA ASN A 61 -20.10 0.25 -8.66
C ASN A 61 -20.10 0.25 -7.14
N ILE A 62 -19.75 -0.89 -6.55
CA ILE A 62 -19.42 -0.99 -5.13
C ILE A 62 -18.09 -0.25 -5.00
N ALA A 63 -18.10 0.92 -4.34
CA ALA A 63 -16.87 1.57 -3.91
C ALA A 63 -16.08 0.56 -3.08
N SER A 64 -14.90 0.16 -3.56
CA SER A 64 -14.05 -0.77 -2.82
C SER A 64 -13.66 -0.13 -1.49
N ALA A 65 -13.95 -0.80 -0.38
CA ALA A 65 -13.46 -0.41 0.94
C ALA A 65 -11.97 -0.74 1.12
N VAL A 66 -11.34 -1.37 0.12
CA VAL A 66 -9.92 -1.73 0.13
C VAL A 66 -9.09 -0.54 -0.39
N PRO A 67 -8.07 -0.10 0.34
CA PRO A 67 -7.13 0.93 -0.11
C PRO A 67 -6.51 0.55 -1.44
N ALA A 68 -6.25 1.55 -2.28
CA ALA A 68 -5.55 1.34 -3.54
C ALA A 68 -4.06 1.17 -3.31
N GLU A 69 -3.44 0.17 -3.97
CA GLU A 69 -1.99 0.05 -4.05
C GLU A 69 -1.34 1.30 -4.67
N GLN A 70 -0.14 1.63 -4.22
CA GLN A 70 0.69 2.71 -4.75
C GLN A 70 1.63 2.18 -5.85
N VAL A 71 1.92 3.02 -6.83
CA VAL A 71 2.85 2.70 -7.92
C VAL A 71 4.09 3.56 -7.80
N CYS A 72 5.27 2.94 -7.89
CA CYS A 72 6.54 3.65 -7.94
C CYS A 72 6.59 4.53 -9.20
N THR A 73 6.91 5.81 -9.03
CA THR A 73 7.09 6.77 -10.14
C THR A 73 8.27 6.34 -11.03
N ASN A 74 9.30 5.76 -10.40
CA ASN A 74 10.41 5.12 -11.08
C ASN A 74 10.65 3.73 -10.47
N PRO A 75 10.40 2.64 -11.22
CA PRO A 75 10.55 1.27 -10.70
C PRO A 75 12.00 0.85 -10.47
N SER A 76 12.99 1.65 -10.90
CA SER A 76 14.42 1.40 -10.62
C SER A 76 14.91 2.09 -9.35
N ASP A 77 14.07 2.89 -8.70
CA ASP A 77 14.40 3.51 -7.41
C ASP A 77 14.04 2.57 -6.25
N TYR A 78 14.78 2.71 -5.15
CA TYR A 78 14.58 1.90 -3.95
C TYR A 78 13.35 2.39 -3.17
N HIS A 79 12.30 1.58 -3.15
CA HIS A 79 10.97 1.90 -2.59
C HIS A 79 10.45 0.81 -1.63
N CYS A 80 11.19 0.54 -0.54
CA CYS A 80 10.72 -0.38 0.49
C CYS A 80 9.41 0.11 1.17
N ASP A 81 9.17 1.42 1.18
CA ASP A 81 7.95 2.05 1.65
C ASP A 81 6.72 1.67 0.82
N ILE A 82 6.77 1.84 -0.50
CA ILE A 82 5.67 1.50 -1.42
C ILE A 82 5.45 -0.01 -1.44
N ILE A 83 6.52 -0.81 -1.43
CA ILE A 83 6.43 -2.26 -1.36
C ILE A 83 5.73 -2.70 -0.06
N ALA A 84 6.13 -2.14 1.08
CA ALA A 84 5.51 -2.45 2.37
C ALA A 84 4.04 -2.00 2.42
N TYR A 85 3.71 -0.83 1.85
CA TYR A 85 2.33 -0.35 1.73
C TYR A 85 1.47 -1.34 0.95
N ASN A 86 1.92 -1.73 -0.24
CA ASN A 86 1.15 -2.63 -1.10
C ASN A 86 1.02 -4.02 -0.46
N THR A 87 2.08 -4.52 0.17
CA THR A 87 2.02 -5.78 0.94
C THR A 87 0.97 -5.70 2.05
N ALA A 88 0.86 -4.56 2.75
CA ALA A 88 -0.17 -4.37 3.77
C ALA A 88 -1.58 -4.42 3.17
N VAL A 89 -1.79 -3.78 2.00
CA VAL A 89 -3.07 -3.81 1.27
C VAL A 89 -3.44 -5.24 0.85
N GLU A 90 -2.50 -5.97 0.25
CA GLU A 90 -2.68 -7.38 -0.16
C GLU A 90 -3.04 -8.28 1.04
N HIS A 91 -2.49 -7.97 2.21
CA HIS A 91 -2.77 -8.64 3.48
C HIS A 91 -4.05 -8.16 4.19
N GLY A 92 -4.84 -7.30 3.55
CA GLY A 92 -6.17 -6.88 3.98
C GLY A 92 -6.18 -5.70 4.95
N ILE A 93 -5.09 -4.93 5.05
CA ILE A 93 -5.07 -3.71 5.86
C ILE A 93 -5.90 -2.62 5.18
N THR A 94 -6.91 -2.11 5.88
CA THR A 94 -7.85 -1.10 5.36
C THR A 94 -7.36 0.34 5.56
N ASN A 95 -6.35 0.54 6.42
CA ASN A 95 -5.73 1.85 6.64
C ASN A 95 -4.19 1.74 6.73
N PRO A 96 -3.52 1.44 5.61
CA PRO A 96 -2.06 1.27 5.54
C PRO A 96 -1.28 2.58 5.69
N GLY A 97 -1.95 3.74 5.71
CA GLY A 97 -1.32 5.05 5.71
C GLY A 97 -1.85 5.93 4.58
N THR A 98 -1.43 7.19 4.57
CA THR A 98 -1.93 8.19 3.63
C THR A 98 -0.81 8.95 2.94
N GLY A 99 -1.14 9.56 1.80
CA GLY A 99 -0.21 10.38 1.01
C GLY A 99 0.49 9.63 -0.11
N ASP A 100 1.22 10.39 -0.93
CA ASP A 100 2.03 9.89 -2.05
C ASP A 100 3.46 9.62 -1.55
N TRP A 101 3.80 8.35 -1.38
CA TRP A 101 5.08 7.97 -0.76
C TRP A 101 6.26 8.08 -1.72
N ASN A 102 6.01 8.28 -3.02
CA ASN A 102 7.07 8.57 -4.00
C ASN A 102 7.86 9.87 -3.72
N LYS A 103 7.31 10.77 -2.88
CA LYS A 103 7.86 12.12 -2.67
C LYS A 103 8.47 12.33 -1.29
N VAL A 104 8.49 11.30 -0.45
CA VAL A 104 8.92 11.39 0.94
C VAL A 104 9.86 10.24 1.26
N THR A 105 10.67 10.42 2.30
CA THR A 105 11.54 9.34 2.78
C THR A 105 10.79 8.46 3.78
N VAL A 106 11.27 7.23 3.98
CA VAL A 106 10.80 6.35 5.06
C VAL A 106 10.79 7.07 6.41
N ASN A 107 11.84 7.84 6.72
CA ASN A 107 11.93 8.56 7.98
C ASN A 107 10.80 9.60 8.10
N THR A 108 10.51 10.32 7.02
CA THR A 108 9.42 11.30 6.98
C THR A 108 8.05 10.62 7.14
N ILE A 109 7.84 9.46 6.52
CA ILE A 109 6.62 8.66 6.67
C ILE A 109 6.45 8.25 8.14
N TYR A 110 7.51 7.68 8.73
CA TYR A 110 7.53 7.26 10.13
C TYR A 110 7.20 8.40 11.09
N GLU A 111 7.95 9.51 11.03
CA GLU A 111 7.78 10.66 11.93
C GLU A 111 6.37 11.27 11.84
N ASN A 112 5.83 11.41 10.62
CA ASN A 112 4.57 12.10 10.40
C ASN A 112 3.34 11.24 10.74
N GLN A 113 3.40 9.92 10.56
CA GLN A 113 2.20 9.07 10.59
C GLN A 113 2.21 8.04 11.72
N PHE A 114 3.37 7.62 12.18
CA PHE A 114 3.50 6.37 12.94
C PHE A 114 4.31 6.48 14.23
N ALA A 115 5.16 7.49 14.39
CA ALA A 115 6.04 7.64 15.56
C ALA A 115 5.29 7.60 16.90
N THR A 116 4.08 8.16 16.97
CA THR A 116 3.26 8.17 18.20
C THR A 116 2.64 6.82 18.56
N LYS A 117 2.63 5.86 17.62
CA LYS A 117 2.07 4.51 17.78
C LYS A 117 3.17 3.44 17.89
N ALA A 118 4.43 3.84 17.75
CA ALA A 118 5.55 2.94 17.67
C ALA A 118 5.88 2.30 19.01
N GLY A 119 6.11 1.00 19.01
CA GLY A 119 6.62 0.22 20.14
C GLY A 119 7.95 -0.44 19.80
N ASN A 120 8.72 -0.81 20.82
CA ASN A 120 9.97 -1.56 20.65
C ASN A 120 9.77 -3.08 20.50
N LYS A 121 8.52 -3.53 20.43
CA LYS A 121 8.13 -4.93 20.24
C LYS A 121 6.82 -5.03 19.47
N PRO A 122 6.62 -6.07 18.65
CA PRO A 122 5.32 -6.36 18.07
C PRO A 122 4.34 -6.83 19.16
N ILE A 123 3.05 -6.65 18.91
CA ILE A 123 1.97 -7.13 19.78
C ILE A 123 1.53 -8.50 19.28
N ALA A 124 1.22 -9.44 20.18
CA ALA A 124 0.79 -10.78 19.78
C ALA A 124 -0.44 -10.71 18.86
N GLY A 125 -0.38 -11.39 17.71
CA GLY A 125 -1.43 -11.38 16.69
C GLY A 125 -1.57 -10.06 15.90
N SER A 126 -0.68 -9.09 16.10
CA SER A 126 -0.75 -7.82 15.38
C SER A 126 -0.17 -7.91 13.98
N LYS A 127 -0.66 -7.01 13.12
CA LYS A 127 -0.15 -6.78 11.77
C LYS A 127 0.27 -5.31 11.66
N GLY A 128 1.23 -4.99 10.82
CA GLY A 128 1.57 -3.60 10.54
C GLY A 128 2.96 -3.41 9.98
N TYR A 129 3.67 -2.37 10.43
CA TYR A 129 5.00 -2.05 9.91
C TYR A 129 6.11 -2.21 10.94
N ILE A 130 7.25 -2.65 10.46
CA ILE A 130 8.52 -2.55 11.16
C ILE A 130 9.37 -1.48 10.47
N PHE A 131 9.94 -0.57 11.26
CA PHE A 131 10.86 0.47 10.78
C PHE A 131 12.21 0.28 11.45
N TYR A 132 13.28 0.32 10.67
CA TYR A 132 14.64 0.21 11.19
C TYR A 132 15.62 1.02 10.36
N ASP A 133 16.80 1.22 10.94
CA ASP A 133 17.97 1.77 10.26
C ASP A 133 18.69 0.58 9.61
N TRP A 134 18.64 0.51 8.29
CA TRP A 134 19.20 -0.57 7.51
C TRP A 134 20.72 -0.54 7.60
N ALA A 135 21.32 -1.70 7.81
CA ALA A 135 22.73 -1.84 8.19
C ALA A 135 23.76 -1.16 7.26
N SER A 136 23.38 -0.80 6.02
CA SER A 136 24.24 -0.09 5.07
C SER A 136 24.18 1.44 5.17
N THR A 137 23.31 1.99 6.01
CA THR A 137 23.15 3.43 6.19
C THR A 137 23.65 3.82 7.58
N SER A 138 24.49 4.84 7.67
CA SER A 138 24.98 5.33 8.95
C SER A 138 24.00 6.35 9.52
N GLY A 139 23.37 6.07 10.67
CA GLY A 139 22.54 7.05 11.35
C GLY A 139 21.65 6.46 12.44
N ASN A 140 20.68 7.27 12.88
CA ASN A 140 19.58 6.82 13.74
C ASN A 140 18.21 6.94 13.03
N ALA A 141 18.21 7.48 11.80
CA ALA A 141 17.00 7.70 11.01
C ALA A 141 16.46 6.36 10.51
N LYS A 142 15.14 6.24 10.42
CA LYS A 142 14.52 5.06 9.81
C LYS A 142 14.57 5.23 8.30
N ASP A 143 15.38 4.44 7.63
CA ASP A 143 15.52 4.45 6.18
C ASP A 143 14.92 3.21 5.52
N HIS A 144 14.49 2.23 6.33
CA HIS A 144 13.85 1.01 5.84
C HIS A 144 12.58 0.65 6.60
N MET A 145 11.65 0.08 5.86
CA MET A 145 10.28 -0.20 6.25
C MET A 145 9.82 -1.51 5.61
N GLU A 146 9.21 -2.38 6.40
CA GLU A 146 8.63 -3.65 5.92
C GLU A 146 7.27 -3.90 6.58
N TYR A 147 6.40 -4.64 5.89
CA TYR A 147 5.19 -5.16 6.50
C TYR A 147 5.52 -6.38 7.39
N TYR A 148 4.86 -6.49 8.54
CA TYR A 148 4.99 -7.62 9.45
C TYR A 148 3.64 -8.20 9.89
N GLU A 149 3.67 -9.49 10.22
CA GLU A 149 2.64 -10.19 10.98
C GLU A 149 3.27 -10.87 12.20
N CYS A 150 2.73 -10.61 13.38
CA CYS A 150 3.17 -11.23 14.62
C CYS A 150 2.31 -12.45 14.95
N SER A 151 2.99 -13.53 15.35
CA SER A 151 2.35 -14.74 15.86
C SER A 151 1.38 -14.45 17.01
N ALA A 152 0.35 -15.28 17.14
CA ALA A 152 -0.66 -15.15 18.19
C ALA A 152 -0.10 -15.28 19.62
N ASP A 153 1.09 -15.87 19.79
CA ASP A 153 1.78 -15.97 21.08
C ASP A 153 2.85 -14.88 21.28
N GLY A 154 3.05 -14.01 20.30
CA GLY A 154 3.99 -12.89 20.36
C GLY A 154 5.48 -13.29 20.34
N LYS A 155 5.80 -14.56 20.08
CA LYS A 155 7.20 -15.03 20.13
C LYS A 155 7.94 -14.86 18.81
N THR A 156 7.22 -14.97 17.71
CA THR A 156 7.75 -14.79 16.36
C THR A 156 7.00 -13.71 15.62
N TYR A 157 7.67 -13.12 14.63
CA TYR A 157 7.06 -12.24 13.66
C TYR A 157 7.63 -12.57 12.28
N THR A 158 6.77 -12.52 11.27
CA THR A 158 7.14 -12.66 9.86
C THR A 158 7.16 -11.27 9.25
N VAL A 159 8.25 -10.92 8.58
CA VAL A 159 8.35 -9.70 7.77
C VAL A 159 8.41 -10.09 6.31
N TRP A 160 7.93 -9.21 5.44
CA TRP A 160 8.01 -9.35 3.99
C TRP A 160 9.24 -8.58 3.52
N GLU A 161 10.39 -9.24 3.56
CA GLU A 161 11.68 -8.59 3.33
C GLU A 161 11.85 -8.16 1.89
N THR A 162 12.31 -6.93 1.70
CA THR A 162 12.70 -6.41 0.39
C THR A 162 13.97 -5.58 0.52
N ASN A 163 14.73 -5.47 -0.57
CA ASN A 163 15.79 -4.47 -0.69
C ASN A 163 15.28 -3.13 -1.21
N GLY A 164 13.97 -3.00 -1.50
CA GLY A 164 13.35 -1.82 -2.11
C GLY A 164 13.19 -1.90 -3.62
N LEU A 165 13.67 -2.97 -4.27
CA LEU A 165 13.53 -3.19 -5.73
C LEU A 165 12.80 -4.50 -6.03
N ASP A 166 13.15 -5.54 -5.28
CA ASP A 166 12.67 -6.89 -5.54
C ASP A 166 11.35 -7.18 -4.84
N THR A 167 10.62 -8.16 -5.37
CA THR A 167 9.41 -8.72 -4.75
C THR A 167 9.72 -9.13 -3.30
N PRO A 168 8.87 -8.74 -2.35
CA PRO A 168 9.11 -9.04 -0.94
C PRO A 168 9.05 -10.55 -0.68
N VAL A 169 9.95 -11.04 0.15
CA VAL A 169 10.06 -12.47 0.53
C VAL A 169 9.74 -12.63 2.02
N PRO A 170 8.79 -13.50 2.39
CA PRO A 170 8.45 -13.69 3.80
C PRO A 170 9.61 -14.34 4.56
N LYS A 171 9.99 -13.73 5.68
CA LYS A 171 11.02 -14.26 6.59
C LYS A 171 10.56 -14.14 8.03
N THR A 172 10.73 -15.23 8.77
CA THR A 172 10.27 -15.32 10.17
C THR A 172 11.44 -15.19 11.13
N TYR A 173 11.24 -14.33 12.13
CA TYR A 173 12.17 -14.03 13.20
C TYR A 173 11.61 -14.48 14.54
N THR A 174 12.50 -14.85 15.47
CA THR A 174 12.16 -15.06 16.88
C THR A 174 12.52 -13.80 17.63
N PHE A 175 11.55 -13.12 18.25
CA PHE A 175 11.76 -11.81 18.86
C PHE A 175 12.80 -11.81 19.98
N ALA A 176 12.88 -12.90 20.75
CA ALA A 176 13.88 -13.04 21.81
C ALA A 176 15.33 -13.14 21.29
N ILE A 177 15.51 -13.45 20.01
CA ILE A 177 16.81 -13.59 19.34
C ILE A 177 17.10 -12.35 18.49
N ASP A 178 16.07 -11.83 17.83
CA ASP A 178 16.16 -10.74 16.87
C ASP A 178 14.98 -9.79 17.04
N ASN A 179 15.26 -8.62 17.60
CA ASN A 179 14.29 -7.54 17.82
C ASN A 179 14.57 -6.31 16.93
N ASN A 180 15.50 -6.41 15.99
CA ASN A 180 15.91 -5.32 15.10
C ASN A 180 15.64 -5.62 13.61
N GLY A 181 15.14 -6.82 13.29
CA GLY A 181 14.96 -7.27 11.92
C GLY A 181 16.32 -7.33 11.21
N LYS A 182 16.41 -6.73 10.03
CA LYS A 182 17.67 -6.59 9.28
C LYS A 182 18.46 -5.30 9.61
N GLY A 183 18.13 -4.66 10.72
CA GLY A 183 18.85 -3.48 11.19
C GLY A 183 20.33 -3.76 11.46
N GLY A 184 21.16 -2.72 11.33
CA GLY A 184 22.57 -2.80 11.72
C GLY A 184 22.79 -3.15 13.20
N THR A 185 24.03 -3.51 13.56
CA THR A 185 24.42 -3.70 14.95
C THR A 185 24.19 -2.40 15.73
N GLY A 186 23.35 -2.44 16.76
CA GLY A 186 22.97 -1.26 17.55
C GLY A 186 21.75 -0.50 17.01
N SER A 187 21.22 -0.88 15.85
CA SER A 187 19.97 -0.33 15.33
C SER A 187 18.79 -0.84 16.16
N THR A 188 17.86 0.06 16.47
CA THR A 188 16.63 -0.29 17.19
C THR A 188 15.48 -0.31 16.19
N ALA A 189 14.90 -1.49 15.92
CA ALA A 189 13.65 -1.52 15.15
C ALA A 189 12.48 -1.04 16.02
N VAL A 190 11.49 -0.47 15.35
CA VAL A 190 10.23 -0.10 15.97
C VAL A 190 9.08 -0.71 15.19
N PHE A 191 8.06 -1.16 15.93
CA PHE A 191 6.90 -1.86 15.41
C PHE A 191 5.69 -0.96 15.56
N VAL A 192 4.90 -0.87 14.50
CA VAL A 192 3.70 -0.05 14.42
C VAL A 192 2.56 -0.99 14.07
N GLN A 193 1.63 -1.17 15.00
CA GLN A 193 0.40 -1.91 14.73
C GLN A 193 -0.51 -1.08 13.83
N LEU A 194 -1.02 -1.72 12.77
CA LEU A 194 -2.08 -1.21 11.93
C LEU A 194 -3.39 -1.91 12.31
N ASN A 195 -4.48 -1.15 12.30
CA ASN A 195 -5.81 -1.71 12.54
C ASN A 195 -6.33 -2.25 11.22
N ASN A 196 -6.98 -3.43 11.28
CA ASN A 196 -7.85 -3.91 10.21
C ASN A 196 -9.18 -3.14 10.21
#